data_AF-A0A9E5HW29-F1
#
_entry.id   AF-A0A9E5HW29-F1
#
_cell.length_a   1.000
_cell.length_b   1.000
_cell.length_c   1.000
_cell.angle_alpha   90.00
_cell.angle_beta   90.00
_cell.angle_gamma   90.00
#
_symmetry.space_group_name_H-M   'P 1'
#
loop_
_entity.id
_entity.type
_entity.pdbx_description
1 polymer ?
#
loop_
_entity_poly.entity_id
_entity_poly.type
_entity_poly.pdbx_seq_one_letter_code
_entity_poly.pdbx_strand_id
1 'polypeptide(L)'
;MTGKSNSLVETGDVLNQNLKKLDLLTKRFLTVVQNKKSLDPGLQGPGQDLAISAASAYWQNMAENPYKILEQQVEFWGKTLQNMVEMQHAFVASDAPTIDSYTKDSRFENPLWSLNPYFNFVKNQYLQNSDL
;
A
#
# COMPACT_ATOMS: atom_id res chain seq x y z
N MET A 1 4.95 3.01 -51.34
CA MET A 1 4.35 2.99 -49.98
C MET A 1 4.27 1.54 -49.51
N THR A 2 5.34 1.00 -48.95
CA THR A 2 5.45 -0.41 -48.52
C THR A 2 6.14 -0.44 -47.17
N GLY A 3 5.37 -0.33 -46.09
CA GLY A 3 5.90 -0.34 -44.71
C GLY A 3 4.97 -0.99 -43.69
N LYS A 4 3.86 -1.60 -44.11
CA LYS A 4 2.81 -2.11 -43.20
C LYS A 4 2.80 -3.64 -43.06
N SER A 5 3.51 -4.38 -43.91
CA SER A 5 3.57 -5.85 -43.86
C SER A 5 4.61 -6.39 -42.88
N ASN A 6 5.73 -5.68 -42.65
CA ASN A 6 6.81 -6.12 -41.78
C ASN A 6 6.47 -5.99 -40.28
N SER A 7 5.71 -4.95 -39.91
CA SER A 7 5.34 -4.69 -38.52
C SER A 7 4.36 -5.71 -37.93
N LEU A 8 3.51 -6.31 -38.76
CA LEU A 8 2.52 -7.30 -38.32
C LEU A 8 3.16 -8.67 -38.02
N VAL A 9 4.17 -9.05 -38.79
CA VAL A 9 4.98 -10.26 -38.55
C VAL A 9 5.82 -10.07 -37.29
N GLU A 10 6.47 -8.91 -37.15
CA GLU A 10 7.26 -8.55 -35.96
C GLU A 10 6.39 -8.49 -34.68
N THR A 11 5.16 -7.97 -34.77
CA THR A 11 4.20 -7.97 -33.66
C THR A 11 3.73 -9.38 -33.29
N GLY A 12 3.52 -10.24 -34.29
CA GLY A 12 3.16 -11.64 -34.08
C GLY A 12 4.28 -12.45 -33.41
N ASP A 13 5.53 -12.20 -33.79
CA ASP A 13 6.69 -12.85 -33.19
C ASP A 13 6.92 -12.38 -31.75
N VAL A 14 6.80 -11.07 -31.48
CA VAL A 14 6.87 -10.51 -30.13
C VAL A 14 5.76 -11.06 -29.24
N LEU A 15 4.52 -11.17 -29.77
CA LEU A 15 3.41 -11.75 -29.04
C LEU A 15 3.67 -13.23 -28.69
N ASN A 16 4.17 -14.02 -29.64
CA ASN A 16 4.53 -15.42 -29.42
C ASN A 16 5.63 -15.56 -28.36
N GLN A 17 6.64 -14.69 -28.37
CA GLN A 17 7.69 -14.67 -27.35
C GLN A 17 7.12 -14.33 -25.96
N ASN A 18 6.22 -13.35 -25.87
CA ASN A 18 5.57 -12.97 -24.62
C ASN A 18 4.69 -14.09 -24.06
N LEU A 19 3.93 -14.79 -24.91
CA LEU A 19 3.11 -15.94 -24.51
C LEU A 19 3.97 -17.09 -23.96
N LYS A 20 5.11 -17.40 -24.60
CA LYS A 20 6.06 -18.39 -24.07
C LYS A 20 6.65 -17.99 -22.72
N LYS A 21 6.96 -16.70 -22.54
CA LYS A 21 7.46 -16.17 -21.27
C LYS A 21 6.40 -16.24 -20.17
N LEU A 22 5.15 -15.93 -20.48
CA LEU A 22 4.02 -16.06 -19.55
C LEU A 22 3.78 -17.52 -19.12
N ASP A 23 3.80 -18.46 -20.06
CA ASP A 23 3.67 -19.90 -19.74
C ASP A 23 4.80 -20.37 -18.81
N LEU A 24 6.04 -19.98 -19.09
CA LEU A 24 7.19 -20.30 -18.25
C LEU A 24 7.07 -19.70 -16.84
N LEU A 25 6.66 -18.43 -16.74
CA LEU A 25 6.44 -17.76 -15.45
C LEU A 25 5.31 -18.42 -14.66
N THR A 26 4.22 -18.81 -15.34
CA THR A 26 3.07 -19.47 -14.72
C THR A 26 3.45 -20.84 -14.17
N LYS A 27 4.23 -21.62 -14.94
CA LYS A 27 4.77 -22.91 -14.49
C LYS A 27 5.67 -22.74 -13.27
N ARG A 28 6.58 -21.75 -13.29
CA ARG A 28 7.45 -21.45 -12.13
C ARG A 28 6.64 -21.02 -10.91
N PHE A 29 5.61 -20.20 -11.09
CA PHE A 29 4.72 -19.79 -10.01
C PHE A 29 3.99 -20.99 -9.40
N LEU A 30 3.39 -21.86 -10.22
CA LEU A 30 2.72 -23.06 -9.75
C LEU A 30 3.69 -23.98 -9.00
N THR A 31 4.90 -24.19 -9.51
CA THR A 31 5.93 -24.96 -8.80
C THR A 31 6.29 -24.35 -7.44
N VAL A 32 6.41 -23.03 -7.34
CA VAL A 32 6.69 -22.34 -6.07
C VAL A 32 5.53 -22.43 -5.10
N VAL A 33 4.28 -22.29 -5.58
CA VAL A 33 3.08 -22.37 -4.74
C VAL A 33 2.86 -23.80 -4.24
N GLN A 34 3.03 -24.81 -5.09
CA GLN A 34 2.88 -26.22 -4.71
C GLN A 34 3.98 -26.69 -3.74
N ASN A 35 5.21 -26.19 -3.91
CA ASN A 35 6.31 -26.48 -3.00
C ASN A 35 6.45 -25.43 -1.88
N LYS A 36 5.45 -24.58 -1.67
CA LYS A 36 5.48 -23.60 -0.59
C LYS A 36 5.52 -24.37 0.72
N LYS A 37 6.66 -24.27 1.42
CA LYS A 37 6.86 -24.87 2.74
C LYS A 37 5.71 -24.46 3.65
N SER A 38 5.04 -25.44 4.26
CA SER A 38 4.11 -25.17 5.36
C SER A 38 4.91 -24.42 6.43
N LEU A 39 4.59 -23.14 6.61
CA LEU A 39 5.26 -22.30 7.60
C LEU A 39 4.84 -22.80 8.97
N ASP A 40 5.75 -22.79 9.93
CA ASP A 40 5.41 -23.07 11.33
C ASP A 40 4.24 -22.16 11.75
N PRO A 41 3.13 -22.70 12.29
CA PRO A 41 2.01 -21.91 12.77
C PRO A 41 2.43 -20.79 13.73
N GLY A 42 3.49 -20.97 14.51
CA GLY A 42 4.05 -19.94 15.39
C GLY A 42 4.71 -18.76 14.66
N LEU A 43 5.05 -18.93 13.38
CA LEU A 43 5.55 -17.86 12.49
C LEU A 43 4.46 -17.23 11.61
N GLN A 44 3.23 -17.77 11.61
CA GLN A 44 2.12 -17.25 10.78
C GLN A 44 1.33 -16.13 11.46
N GLY A 45 1.73 -15.73 12.67
CA GLY A 45 1.10 -14.66 13.42
C GLY A 45 0.85 -15.07 14.86
N PRO A 46 0.24 -14.18 15.65
CA PRO A 46 -0.16 -14.51 17.00
C PRO A 46 -1.09 -15.73 17.01
N GLY A 47 -0.88 -16.65 17.97
CA GLY A 47 -1.65 -17.88 18.08
C GLY A 47 -3.16 -17.62 18.20
N GLN A 48 -3.97 -18.63 17.85
CA GLN A 48 -5.44 -18.52 17.89
C GLN A 48 -5.96 -18.08 19.26
N ASP A 49 -5.33 -18.54 20.34
CA ASP A 49 -5.66 -18.13 21.70
C ASP A 49 -5.52 -16.61 21.91
N LEU A 50 -4.46 -16.02 21.35
CA LEU A 50 -4.27 -14.56 21.42
C LEU A 50 -5.37 -13.85 20.63
N ALA A 51 -5.72 -14.33 19.43
CA ALA A 51 -6.79 -13.75 18.63
C ALA A 51 -8.15 -13.78 19.37
N ILE A 52 -8.47 -14.91 20.01
CA ILE A 52 -9.69 -15.05 20.82
C ILE A 52 -9.66 -14.10 22.02
N SER A 53 -8.56 -14.05 22.77
CA SER A 53 -8.44 -13.17 23.93
C SER A 53 -8.48 -11.68 23.56
N ALA A 54 -7.91 -11.30 22.42
CA ALA A 54 -7.91 -9.94 21.91
C ALA A 54 -9.32 -9.55 21.47
N ALA A 55 -10.03 -10.45 20.78
CA ALA A 55 -11.42 -10.24 20.43
C ALA A 55 -12.30 -10.05 21.68
N SER A 56 -12.16 -10.91 22.70
CA SER A 56 -12.94 -10.76 23.93
C SER A 56 -12.61 -9.45 24.67
N ALA A 57 -11.32 -9.10 24.76
CA ALA A 57 -10.90 -7.84 25.38
C ALA A 57 -11.40 -6.62 24.60
N TYR A 58 -11.41 -6.68 23.27
CA TYR A 58 -11.96 -5.63 22.41
C TYR A 58 -13.45 -5.42 22.68
N TRP A 59 -14.25 -6.49 22.68
CA TRP A 59 -15.68 -6.42 22.97
C TRP A 59 -15.96 -5.91 24.38
N GLN A 60 -15.17 -6.34 25.36
CA GLN A 60 -15.29 -5.87 26.73
C GLN A 60 -14.97 -4.37 26.85
N ASN A 61 -13.86 -3.91 26.26
CA ASN A 61 -13.51 -2.49 26.22
C ASN A 61 -14.58 -1.65 25.52
N MET A 62 -15.20 -2.17 24.46
CA MET A 62 -16.28 -1.47 23.76
C MET A 62 -17.55 -1.34 24.63
N ALA A 63 -17.89 -2.36 25.41
CA ALA A 63 -19.03 -2.32 26.31
C ALA A 63 -18.77 -1.39 27.51
N GLU A 64 -17.54 -1.40 28.04
CA GLU A 64 -17.14 -0.57 29.18
C GLU A 64 -16.94 0.90 28.80
N ASN A 65 -16.39 1.17 27.61
CA ASN A 65 -16.09 2.53 27.15
C ASN A 65 -16.22 2.68 25.63
N PRO A 66 -17.46 2.78 25.10
CA PRO A 66 -17.69 2.94 23.67
C PRO A 66 -17.15 4.28 23.13
N TYR A 67 -16.98 5.28 23.99
CA TYR A 67 -16.47 6.60 23.60
C TYR A 67 -15.02 6.53 23.11
N LYS A 68 -14.17 5.71 23.74
CA LYS A 68 -12.75 5.59 23.37
C LYS A 68 -12.53 5.11 21.93
N ILE A 69 -13.36 4.17 21.45
CA ILE A 69 -13.29 3.71 20.06
C ILE A 69 -13.75 4.84 19.13
N LEU A 70 -14.82 5.55 19.49
CA LEU A 70 -15.32 6.67 18.69
C LEU A 70 -14.31 7.82 18.62
N GLU A 71 -13.64 8.15 19.71
CA GLU A 71 -12.58 9.15 19.77
C GLU A 71 -11.46 8.82 18.79
N GLN A 72 -10.96 7.58 18.79
CA GLN A 72 -9.95 7.13 17.83
C GLN A 72 -10.43 7.23 16.38
N GLN A 73 -11.67 6.84 16.09
CA GLN A 73 -12.24 6.95 14.74
C GLN A 73 -12.38 8.41 14.30
N VAL A 74 -12.86 9.29 15.18
CA VAL A 74 -13.01 10.71 14.90
C VAL A 74 -11.64 11.38 14.70
N GLU A 75 -10.66 11.07 15.53
CA GLU A 75 -9.29 11.57 15.39
C GLU A 75 -8.67 11.16 14.06
N PHE A 76 -8.83 9.87 13.69
CA PHE A 76 -8.34 9.33 12.42
C PHE A 76 -8.92 10.06 11.20
N TRP A 77 -10.25 10.17 11.16
CA TRP A 77 -10.93 10.83 10.04
C TRP A 77 -10.66 12.34 10.04
N GLY A 78 -10.52 12.96 11.21
CA GLY A 78 -10.14 14.37 11.33
C GLY A 78 -8.75 14.65 10.71
N LYS A 79 -7.74 13.88 11.09
CA LYS A 79 -6.38 13.97 10.53
C LYS A 79 -6.36 13.72 9.01
N THR A 80 -7.11 12.72 8.56
CA THR A 80 -7.24 12.39 7.12
C THR A 80 -7.87 13.54 6.33
N LEU A 81 -8.94 14.14 6.83
CA LEU A 81 -9.60 15.27 6.18
C LEU A 81 -8.71 16.52 6.18
N GLN A 82 -7.98 16.77 7.26
CA GLN A 82 -7.02 17.87 7.33
C GLN A 82 -5.94 17.72 6.24
N ASN A 83 -5.31 16.55 6.12
CA ASN A 83 -4.30 16.25 5.11
C ASN A 83 -4.85 16.42 3.67
N MET A 84 -6.11 16.06 3.45
CA MET A 84 -6.77 16.26 2.16
C MET A 84 -6.97 17.75 1.82
N VAL A 85 -7.38 18.57 2.79
CA VAL A 85 -7.55 20.02 2.59
C VAL A 85 -6.19 20.69 2.35
N GLU A 86 -5.16 20.30 3.10
CA GLU A 86 -3.78 20.78 2.92
C GLU A 86 -3.26 20.46 1.50
N MET A 87 -3.52 19.25 1.01
CA MET A 87 -3.22 18.84 -0.36
C MET A 87 -3.94 19.71 -1.39
N GLN A 88 -5.26 19.93 -1.24
CA GLN A 88 -6.02 20.77 -2.17
C GLN A 88 -5.46 22.20 -2.22
N HIS A 89 -5.11 22.76 -1.06
CA HIS A 89 -4.49 24.07 -0.98
C HIS A 89 -3.13 24.11 -1.68
N ALA A 90 -2.28 23.11 -1.45
CA ALA A 90 -0.98 22.98 -2.12
C ALA A 90 -1.08 22.88 -3.66
N PHE A 91 -2.07 22.15 -4.17
CA PHE A 91 -2.32 22.06 -5.61
C PHE A 91 -2.72 23.41 -6.22
N VAL A 92 -3.59 24.17 -5.54
CA VAL A 92 -4.03 25.48 -6.02
C VAL A 92 -2.92 26.52 -5.90
N ALA A 93 -2.15 26.50 -4.81
CA ALA A 93 -1.04 27.40 -4.58
C ALA A 93 0.17 27.12 -5.50
N SER A 94 0.21 25.96 -6.17
CA SER A 94 1.40 25.46 -6.91
C SER A 94 2.67 25.41 -6.06
N ASP A 95 2.51 25.36 -4.74
CA ASP A 95 3.60 25.32 -3.76
C ASP A 95 3.55 23.96 -3.08
N ALA A 96 4.64 23.20 -3.19
CA ALA A 96 4.74 21.91 -2.54
C ALA A 96 4.82 22.16 -1.02
N PRO A 97 3.91 21.61 -0.20
CA PRO A 97 3.93 21.82 1.23
C PRO A 97 5.15 21.08 1.76
N THR A 98 6.16 21.84 2.19
CA THR A 98 7.31 21.29 2.89
C THR A 98 6.88 21.01 4.32
N ILE A 99 6.31 19.83 4.54
CA ILE A 99 6.25 19.26 5.88
C ILE A 99 7.60 18.59 6.11
N ASP A 100 8.44 19.24 6.91
CA ASP A 100 9.68 18.67 7.43
C ASP A 100 9.34 17.41 8.23
N SER A 101 9.44 16.24 7.60
CA SER A 101 9.36 14.98 8.33
C SER A 101 10.69 14.77 9.05
N TYR A 102 10.68 14.93 10.38
CA TYR A 102 11.84 14.82 11.28
C TYR A 102 12.47 13.41 11.38
N THR A 103 11.95 12.42 10.64
CA THR A 103 12.49 11.05 10.58
C THR A 103 12.74 10.66 9.13
N LYS A 104 14.01 10.45 8.79
CA LYS A 104 14.44 10.03 7.45
C LYS A 104 14.09 8.55 7.24
N ASP A 105 12.86 8.29 6.82
CA ASP A 105 12.38 6.96 6.45
C ASP A 105 12.93 6.56 5.07
N SER A 106 13.64 5.43 5.00
CA SER A 106 14.24 4.92 3.76
C SER A 106 13.22 4.68 2.63
N ARG A 107 11.94 4.46 2.95
CA ARG A 107 10.87 4.28 1.95
C ARG A 107 10.61 5.55 1.13
N PHE A 108 10.93 6.72 1.67
CA PHE A 108 10.64 8.02 1.07
C PHE A 108 11.92 8.79 0.69
N GLU A 109 13.01 8.07 0.38
CA GLU A 109 14.30 8.67 -0.02
C GLU A 109 14.23 9.47 -1.32
N ASN A 110 13.36 9.07 -2.26
CA ASN A 110 13.23 9.79 -3.53
C ASN A 110 12.63 11.19 -3.28
N PRO A 111 13.30 12.28 -3.72
CA PRO A 111 12.83 13.64 -3.48
C PRO A 111 11.45 13.94 -4.08
N LEU A 112 10.99 13.17 -5.07
CA LEU A 112 9.63 13.27 -5.61
C LEU A 112 8.55 13.09 -4.54
N TRP A 113 8.81 12.29 -3.49
CA TRP A 113 7.89 12.11 -2.36
C TRP A 113 7.66 13.39 -1.55
N SER A 114 8.59 14.34 -1.59
CA SER A 114 8.45 15.63 -0.92
C SER A 114 8.05 16.75 -1.88
N LEU A 115 8.53 16.71 -3.13
CA LEU A 115 8.34 17.78 -4.12
C LEU A 115 6.98 17.73 -4.82
N ASN A 116 6.41 16.55 -5.03
CA ASN A 116 5.12 16.42 -5.71
C ASN A 116 3.97 16.45 -4.67
N PRO A 117 3.01 17.39 -4.77
CA PRO A 117 1.90 17.49 -3.82
C PRO A 117 1.10 16.20 -3.64
N TYR A 118 0.91 15.43 -4.71
CA TYR A 118 0.22 14.14 -4.65
C TYR A 118 1.03 13.10 -3.86
N PHE A 119 2.32 12.95 -4.18
CA PHE A 119 3.17 11.97 -3.51
C PHE A 119 3.39 12.33 -2.04
N ASN A 120 3.50 13.62 -1.73
CA ASN A 120 3.59 14.13 -0.36
C ASN A 120 2.33 13.77 0.44
N PHE A 121 1.13 13.99 -0.13
CA PHE A 121 -0.13 13.56 0.48
C PHE A 121 -0.17 12.05 0.78
N VAL A 122 0.20 11.22 -0.19
CA VAL A 122 0.22 9.75 -0.02
C VAL A 122 1.21 9.34 1.06
N LYS A 123 2.40 9.94 1.09
CA LYS A 123 3.41 9.72 2.13
C LYS A 123 2.85 10.10 3.51
N ASN A 124 2.26 11.27 3.65
CA ASN A 124 1.74 11.75 4.94
C ASN A 124 0.58 10.89 5.42
N GLN A 125 -0.34 10.49 4.53
CA GLN A 125 -1.42 9.58 4.89
C GLN A 125 -0.87 8.22 5.33
N TYR A 126 0.15 7.71 4.65
CA TYR A 126 0.79 6.45 5.03
C TYR A 126 1.44 6.53 6.41
N LEU A 127 2.19 7.60 6.70
CA LEU A 127 2.83 7.81 8.00
C LEU A 127 1.79 7.99 9.12
N GLN A 128 0.72 8.77 8.87
CA GLN A 128 -0.40 8.89 9.81
C GLN A 128 -1.04 7.54 10.11
N ASN A 129 -1.19 6.67 9.11
CA ASN A 129 -1.74 5.32 9.29
C ASN A 129 -0.78 4.38 10.03
N SER A 130 0.54 4.62 10.01
CA SER A 130 1.52 3.78 10.70
C SER A 130 1.75 4.17 12.15
N ASP A 131 1.43 5.41 12.52
CA ASP A 131 1.61 5.95 13.88
C ASP A 131 0.37 5.74 14.78
N LEU A 132 -0.72 5.22 14.22
CA LEU A 132 -1.94 4.80 14.94
C LEU A 132 -1.82 3.36 15.44
#